data_AF-B4CXU9-F1
#
_entry.id   AF-B4CXU9-F1
#
_cell.length_a   1.000
_cell.length_b   1.000
_cell.length_c   1.000
_cell.angle_alpha   90.00
_cell.angle_beta   90.00
_cell.angle_gamma   90.00
#
_symmetry.space_group_name_H-M   'P 1'
#
loop_
_entity.id
_entity.type
_entity.pdbx_description
1 polymer ?
#
loop_
_entity_poly.entity_id
_entity_poly.type
_entity_poly.pdbx_seq_one_letter_code
_entity_poly.pdbx_strand_id
1 'polypeptide(L)'
;MKPKWKITLVLLGIVLVSFVAGGFLGAKLTERALKRRHAPEMWNQTVMRVLQQHLKLTPEQAQKVQTIIDNGVDEMKGIRLDTIGRTDAVFEKMIAQIEKELTPEQDAELQKLKQARMATTIDMLKVEPRKK
;
A
#
# COMPACT_ATOMS: atom_id res chain seq x y z
N MET A 1 -29.71 -23.62 -38.23
CA MET A 1 -29.40 -23.12 -36.86
C MET A 1 -28.23 -22.13 -36.97
N LYS A 2 -28.45 -20.84 -36.68
CA LYS A 2 -27.42 -19.79 -36.83
C LYS A 2 -26.28 -20.00 -35.81
N PRO A 3 -25.00 -19.71 -36.13
CA PRO A 3 -23.87 -20.15 -35.32
C PRO A 3 -23.73 -19.29 -34.06
N LYS A 4 -24.45 -19.68 -33.00
CA LYS A 4 -24.46 -19.02 -31.68
C LYS A 4 -23.04 -18.87 -31.08
N TRP A 5 -22.12 -19.75 -31.45
CA TRP A 5 -20.73 -19.76 -30.98
C TRP A 5 -19.92 -18.52 -31.37
N LYS A 6 -20.17 -17.94 -32.56
CA LYS A 6 -19.49 -16.70 -32.98
C LYS A 6 -19.89 -15.52 -32.10
N ILE A 7 -21.17 -15.46 -31.70
CA ILE A 7 -21.69 -14.41 -30.81
C ILE A 7 -21.11 -14.58 -29.40
N THR A 8 -21.05 -15.82 -28.90
CA THR A 8 -20.41 -16.11 -27.60
C THR A 8 -18.94 -15.67 -27.57
N LEU A 9 -18.16 -15.94 -28.62
CA LEU A 9 -16.74 -15.53 -28.69
C LEU A 9 -16.56 -14.02 -28.67
N VAL A 10 -17.41 -13.28 -29.39
CA VAL A 10 -17.36 -11.81 -29.41
C VAL A 10 -17.70 -11.23 -28.03
N LEU A 11 -18.74 -11.75 -27.37
CA LEU A 11 -19.10 -11.32 -26.02
C LEU A 11 -17.98 -11.60 -25.02
N LEU A 12 -17.35 -12.77 -25.09
CA LEU A 12 -16.26 -13.15 -24.21
C LEU A 12 -15.02 -12.26 -24.43
N GLY A 13 -14.74 -11.90 -25.69
CA GLY A 13 -13.70 -10.94 -26.04
C GLY A 13 -13.95 -9.55 -25.45
N ILE A 14 -15.18 -9.04 -25.52
CA ILE A 14 -15.54 -7.74 -24.94
C ILE A 14 -15.40 -7.75 -23.42
N VAL A 15 -15.82 -8.84 -22.75
CA VAL A 15 -15.66 -8.99 -21.30
C VAL A 15 -14.19 -8.99 -20.91
N LEU A 16 -13.34 -9.75 -21.61
CA LEU A 16 -11.91 -9.80 -21.34
C LEU A 16 -11.23 -8.45 -21.54
N VAL A 17 -11.54 -7.75 -22.64
CA VAL A 17 -10.98 -6.40 -22.90
C VAL A 17 -11.43 -5.41 -21.82
N SER A 18 -12.70 -5.44 -21.43
CA SER A 18 -13.25 -4.57 -20.38
C SER A 18 -12.62 -4.87 -19.01
N PHE A 19 -12.37 -6.15 -18.71
CA PHE A 19 -11.73 -6.57 -17.46
C PHE A 19 -10.26 -6.12 -17.39
N VAL A 20 -9.51 -6.28 -18.48
CA VAL A 20 -8.10 -5.85 -18.55
C VAL A 20 -8.00 -4.32 -18.48
N ALA A 21 -8.84 -3.61 -19.24
CA ALA A 21 -8.85 -2.14 -19.23
C ALA A 21 -9.29 -1.59 -17.87
N GLY A 22 -10.35 -2.16 -17.29
CA GLY A 22 -10.84 -1.81 -15.96
C GLY A 22 -9.83 -2.12 -14.86
N GLY A 23 -9.17 -3.27 -14.92
CA GLY A 23 -8.11 -3.67 -13.99
C GLY A 23 -6.89 -2.75 -14.05
N PHE A 24 -6.42 -2.40 -15.25
CA PHE A 24 -5.28 -1.51 -15.42
C PHE A 24 -5.57 -0.07 -14.96
N LEU A 25 -6.73 0.48 -15.32
CA LEU A 25 -7.16 1.81 -14.88
C LEU A 25 -7.44 1.83 -13.38
N GLY A 26 -8.10 0.80 -12.87
CA GLY A 26 -8.38 0.62 -11.45
C GLY A 26 -7.11 0.52 -10.62
N ALA A 27 -6.11 -0.25 -11.06
CA ALA A 27 -4.81 -0.35 -10.40
C ALA A 27 -4.10 1.01 -10.34
N LYS A 28 -4.02 1.76 -11.46
CA LYS A 28 -3.40 3.09 -11.47
C LYS A 28 -4.12 4.12 -10.62
N LEU A 29 -5.45 4.11 -10.58
CA LEU A 29 -6.23 5.03 -9.75
C LEU A 29 -6.08 4.70 -8.28
N THR A 30 -6.12 3.42 -7.93
CA THR A 30 -5.89 2.92 -6.57
C THR A 30 -4.47 3.27 -6.11
N GLU A 31 -3.45 3.04 -6.93
CA GLU A 31 -2.06 3.38 -6.63
C GLU A 31 -1.87 4.90 -6.44
N ARG A 32 -2.54 5.75 -7.23
CA ARG A 32 -2.53 7.21 -7.04
C ARG A 32 -3.29 7.63 -5.77
N ALA A 33 -4.42 7.01 -5.46
CA ALA A 33 -5.19 7.30 -4.26
C ALA A 33 -4.45 6.86 -2.98
N LEU A 34 -3.80 5.69 -3.01
CA LEU A 34 -2.90 5.23 -1.96
C LEU A 34 -1.68 6.14 -1.82
N LYS A 35 -1.01 6.52 -2.92
CA LYS A 35 0.13 7.47 -2.87
C LYS A 35 -0.27 8.83 -2.27
N ARG A 36 -1.49 9.31 -2.55
CA ARG A 36 -2.01 10.55 -1.93
C ARG A 36 -2.35 10.38 -0.44
N ARG A 37 -2.88 9.22 -0.03
CA ARG A 37 -3.17 8.91 1.38
C ARG A 37 -1.92 8.59 2.21
N HIS A 38 -0.85 8.13 1.57
CA HIS A 38 0.40 7.70 2.21
C HIS A 38 1.58 8.68 2.04
N ALA A 39 1.35 9.90 1.55
CA ALA A 39 2.37 10.95 1.49
C ALA A 39 2.25 11.86 2.74
N PRO A 40 3.00 11.60 3.83
CA PRO A 40 2.95 12.42 5.04
C PRO A 40 3.27 13.90 4.76
N GLU A 41 4.10 14.18 3.75
CA GLU A 41 4.47 15.54 3.35
C GLU A 41 3.28 16.30 2.74
N MET A 42 2.38 15.63 2.02
CA MET A 42 1.15 16.24 1.48
C MET A 42 0.11 16.49 2.58
N TRP A 43 0.10 15.65 3.63
CA TRP A 43 -0.75 15.84 4.78
C TRP A 43 -0.32 17.08 5.57
N ASN A 44 0.97 17.30 5.82
CA ASN A 44 1.48 18.51 6.50
C ASN A 44 1.06 19.80 5.81
N GLN A 45 1.25 19.88 4.49
CA GLN A 45 0.86 21.06 3.72
C GLN A 45 -0.66 21.29 3.74
N THR A 46 -1.45 20.21 3.77
CA THR A 46 -2.91 20.31 3.79
C THR A 46 -3.40 20.77 5.16
N VAL A 47 -2.87 20.21 6.24
CA VAL A 47 -3.22 20.58 7.62
C VAL A 47 -2.83 22.02 7.91
N MET A 48 -1.60 22.43 7.57
CA MET A 48 -1.15 23.81 7.79
C MET A 48 -2.03 24.80 7.02
N ARG A 49 -2.40 24.51 5.77
CA ARG A 49 -3.28 25.37 4.96
C ARG A 49 -4.65 25.54 5.62
N VAL A 50 -5.24 24.47 6.14
CA VAL A 50 -6.53 24.52 6.86
C VAL A 50 -6.39 25.35 8.13
N LEU A 51 -5.34 25.13 8.93
CA LEU A 51 -5.11 25.89 10.16
C LEU A 51 -4.90 27.38 9.89
N GLN A 52 -4.16 27.74 8.84
CA GLN A 52 -3.98 29.13 8.44
C GLN A 52 -5.30 29.79 8.00
N GLN A 53 -6.14 29.09 7.24
CA GLN A 53 -7.43 29.60 6.77
C GLN A 53 -8.40 29.87 7.92
N HIS A 54 -8.42 29.01 8.95
CA HIS A 54 -9.39 29.11 10.03
C HIS A 54 -8.91 29.88 11.25
N LEU A 55 -7.61 29.81 11.58
CA LEU A 55 -7.07 30.36 12.82
C LEU A 55 -6.34 31.69 12.64
N LYS A 56 -6.11 32.15 11.40
CA LYS A 56 -5.42 33.42 11.09
C LYS A 56 -4.12 33.59 11.90
N LEU A 57 -3.30 32.54 11.89
CA LEU A 57 -2.04 32.49 12.65
C LEU A 57 -1.11 33.65 12.25
N THR A 58 -0.44 34.27 13.21
CA THR A 58 0.68 35.18 12.93
C THR A 58 1.86 34.40 12.35
N PRO A 59 2.84 35.05 11.68
CA PRO A 59 4.02 34.35 11.16
C PRO A 59 4.77 33.53 12.21
N GLU A 60 4.92 34.08 13.42
CA GLU A 60 5.58 33.40 14.55
C GLU A 60 4.77 32.19 15.04
N GLN A 61 3.44 32.30 15.10
CA GLN A 61 2.57 31.19 15.47
C GLN A 61 2.58 30.10 14.41
N ALA A 62 2.55 30.47 13.12
CA ALA A 62 2.62 29.52 12.02
C ALA A 62 3.91 28.69 12.07
N GLN A 63 5.06 29.30 12.39
CA GLN A 63 6.32 28.58 12.53
C GLN A 63 6.30 27.55 13.69
N LYS A 64 5.72 27.93 14.84
CA LYS A 64 5.56 27.03 15.99
C LYS A 64 4.62 25.87 15.66
N VAL A 65 3.49 26.17 15.02
CA VAL A 65 2.53 25.14 14.59
C VAL A 65 3.13 24.20 13.56
N GLN A 66 3.93 24.70 12.61
CA GLN A 66 4.62 23.87 11.63
C GLN A 66 5.54 22.85 12.32
N THR A 67 6.32 23.32 13.30
CA THR A 67 7.21 22.45 14.09
C THR A 67 6.44 21.36 14.83
N ILE A 68 5.27 21.68 15.41
CA ILE A 68 4.42 20.69 16.09
C ILE A 68 3.91 19.64 15.10
N ILE A 69 3.46 20.07 13.92
CA ILE A 69 2.97 19.18 12.87
C ILE A 69 4.09 18.26 12.36
N ASP A 70 5.28 18.80 12.12
CA ASP A 70 6.43 18.03 11.64
C ASP A 70 6.85 16.96 12.66
N ASN A 71 6.96 17.33 13.94
CA ASN A 71 7.24 16.38 15.02
C ASN A 71 6.19 15.27 15.11
N GLY A 72 4.90 15.62 14.99
CA GLY A 72 3.82 14.64 15.00
C GLY A 72 3.88 13.67 13.81
N VAL A 73 4.29 14.16 12.63
CA VAL A 73 4.52 13.29 11.46
C VAL A 73 5.67 12.33 11.69
N ASP A 74 6.77 12.79 12.26
CA ASP A 74 7.91 11.93 12.54
C ASP A 74 7.57 10.85 13.58
N GLU A 75 6.78 11.19 14.61
CA GLU A 75 6.25 10.21 15.57
C GLU A 75 5.35 9.17 14.88
N MET A 76 4.42 9.61 14.03
CA MET A 76 3.56 8.71 13.25
C MET A 76 4.37 7.79 12.32
N LYS A 77 5.44 8.30 11.69
CA LYS A 77 6.37 7.49 10.88
C LYS A 77 7.04 6.42 11.74
N GLY A 78 7.49 6.77 12.94
CA GLY A 78 8.06 5.84 13.92
C GLY A 78 7.09 4.72 14.30
N ILE A 79 5.85 5.07 14.69
CA ILE A 79 4.81 4.10 15.05
C ILE A 79 4.52 3.14 13.89
N ARG A 80 4.45 3.67 12.66
CA ARG A 80 4.21 2.85 11.48
C ARG A 80 5.32 1.83 11.26
N LEU A 81 6.59 2.24 11.41
CA LEU A 81 7.73 1.34 11.27
C LEU A 81 7.77 0.24 12.33
N ASP A 82 7.51 0.60 13.59
CA ASP A 82 7.40 -0.39 14.68
C ASP A 82 6.29 -1.40 14.41
N THR A 83 5.11 -0.92 14.03
CA THR A 83 3.95 -1.77 13.74
C THR A 83 4.25 -2.74 12.61
N ILE A 84 4.89 -2.28 11.52
CA ILE A 84 5.32 -3.15 10.41
C ILE A 84 6.24 -4.24 10.93
N GLY A 85 7.30 -3.90 11.68
CA GLY A 85 8.24 -4.88 12.20
C GLY A 85 7.57 -5.92 13.11
N ARG A 86 6.63 -5.48 13.96
CA ARG A 86 5.85 -6.37 14.83
C ARG A 86 4.94 -7.29 14.04
N THR A 87 4.25 -6.76 13.02
CA THR A 87 3.39 -7.54 12.14
C THR A 87 4.20 -8.57 11.36
N ASP A 88 5.35 -8.20 10.80
CA ASP A 88 6.24 -9.12 10.08
C ASP A 88 6.74 -10.24 10.98
N ALA A 89 7.13 -9.95 12.22
CA ALA A 89 7.54 -10.98 13.18
C ALA A 89 6.41 -11.99 13.49
N VAL A 90 5.16 -11.53 13.61
CA VAL A 90 3.99 -12.41 13.80
C VAL A 90 3.79 -13.29 12.57
N PHE A 91 3.93 -12.72 11.38
CA PHE A 91 3.82 -13.48 10.14
C PHE A 91 4.91 -14.54 9.99
N GLU A 92 6.17 -14.22 10.25
CA GLU A 92 7.27 -15.20 10.22
C GLU A 92 7.00 -16.35 11.19
N LYS A 93 6.56 -16.04 12.41
CA LYS A 93 6.19 -17.05 13.39
C LYS A 93 5.03 -17.93 12.90
N MET A 94 4.03 -17.35 12.23
CA MET A 94 2.91 -18.10 11.69
C MET A 94 3.35 -19.01 10.54
N ILE A 95 4.20 -18.50 9.63
CA ILE A 95 4.68 -19.31 8.51
C ILE A 95 5.57 -20.46 9.00
N ALA A 96 6.46 -20.22 9.95
CA ALA A 96 7.30 -21.27 10.55
C ALA A 96 6.50 -22.38 11.25
N GLN A 97 5.27 -22.09 11.69
CA GLN A 97 4.36 -23.11 12.20
C GLN A 97 3.70 -23.88 11.06
N ILE A 98 3.26 -23.19 10.01
CA ILE A 98 2.67 -23.83 8.82
C ILE A 98 3.68 -24.77 8.17
N GLU A 99 4.94 -24.37 8.01
CA GLU A 99 6.02 -25.18 7.40
C GLU A 99 6.19 -26.56 8.06
N LYS A 100 5.90 -26.68 9.37
CA LYS A 100 6.01 -27.95 10.10
C LYS A 100 4.90 -28.95 9.73
N GLU A 101 3.79 -28.45 9.20
CA GLU A 101 2.61 -29.25 8.85
C GLU A 101 2.56 -29.59 7.35
N LEU A 102 3.47 -29.04 6.54
CA LEU A 102 3.47 -29.21 5.09
C LEU A 102 4.24 -30.45 4.65
N THR A 103 3.81 -31.03 3.54
CA THR A 103 4.62 -32.00 2.80
C THR A 103 5.76 -31.30 2.05
N PRO A 104 6.84 -32.01 1.67
CA PRO A 104 7.96 -31.42 0.93
C PRO A 104 7.54 -30.73 -0.39
N GLU A 105 6.50 -31.26 -1.05
CA GLU A 105 5.95 -30.71 -2.30
C GLU A 105 5.21 -29.39 -2.06
N GLN A 106 4.53 -29.26 -0.92
CA GLN A 106 3.80 -28.04 -0.53
C GLN A 106 4.75 -26.95 -0.02
N ASP A 107 5.85 -27.32 0.63
CA ASP A 107 6.87 -26.37 1.08
C ASP A 107 7.50 -25.62 -0.10
N ALA A 108 7.77 -26.31 -1.21
CA ALA A 108 8.30 -25.68 -2.43
C ALA A 108 7.39 -24.58 -3.00
N GLU A 109 6.06 -24.74 -2.92
CA GLU A 109 5.10 -23.70 -3.32
C GLU A 109 5.03 -22.57 -2.29
N LEU A 110 5.12 -22.88 -0.99
CA LEU A 110 5.16 -21.86 0.06
C LEU A 110 6.38 -20.94 -0.08
N GLN A 111 7.56 -21.47 -0.44
CA GLN A 111 8.75 -20.65 -0.65
C GLN A 111 8.57 -19.65 -1.82
N LYS A 112 7.86 -20.03 -2.89
CA LYS A 112 7.52 -19.11 -3.99
C LYS A 112 6.59 -17.98 -3.52
N LEU A 113 5.60 -18.32 -2.71
CA LEU A 113 4.66 -17.34 -2.14
C LEU A 113 5.36 -16.34 -1.20
N LYS A 114 6.34 -16.80 -0.40
CA LYS A 114 7.17 -15.93 0.44
C LYS A 114 7.94 -14.90 -0.37
N GLN A 115 8.61 -15.31 -1.45
CA GLN A 115 9.40 -14.43 -2.30
C GLN A 115 8.54 -13.33 -2.95
N ALA A 116 7.35 -13.67 -3.43
CA ALA A 116 6.40 -12.72 -4.02
C ALA A 116 5.90 -11.67 -3.01
N ARG A 117 5.69 -12.08 -1.75
CA ARG A 117 5.30 -11.17 -0.67
C ARG A 117 6.41 -10.20 -0.29
N MET A 118 7.65 -10.67 -0.14
CA MET A 118 8.79 -9.80 0.21
C MET A 118 8.99 -8.68 -0.82
N ALA A 119 8.79 -8.97 -2.11
CA ALA A 119 8.86 -7.97 -3.17
C ALA A 119 7.73 -6.91 -3.06
N THR A 120 6.53 -7.32 -2.63
CA THR A 120 5.35 -6.44 -2.58
C THR A 120 5.32 -5.57 -1.32
N THR A 121 5.74 -6.09 -0.16
CA THR A 121 5.77 -5.33 1.10
C THR A 121 6.78 -4.18 1.04
N ILE A 122 7.93 -4.36 0.38
CA ILE A 122 8.95 -3.31 0.20
C ILE A 122 8.43 -2.20 -0.73
N ASP A 123 7.75 -2.57 -1.82
CA ASP A 123 7.25 -1.62 -2.82
C ASP A 123 6.05 -0.78 -2.32
N MET A 124 5.13 -1.40 -1.56
CA MET A 124 3.98 -0.69 -0.98
C MET A 124 4.36 0.37 0.07
N LEU A 125 5.57 0.30 0.63
CA LEU A 125 5.95 1.10 1.77
C LEU A 125 6.85 2.29 1.42
N LYS A 126 7.57 2.29 0.29
CA LYS A 126 8.58 3.32 -0.04
C LYS A 126 9.48 3.70 1.16
N VAL A 127 9.73 2.77 2.07
CA VAL A 127 10.66 2.98 3.17
C VAL A 127 11.91 2.20 2.83
N GLU A 128 13.05 2.88 2.78
CA GLU A 128 14.33 2.18 2.63
C GLU A 128 14.51 1.23 3.81
N PRO A 129 14.91 -0.03 3.58
CA PRO A 129 15.18 -0.95 4.66
C PRO A 129 16.22 -0.33 5.59
N ARG A 130 15.93 -0.33 6.91
CA ARG A 130 16.88 0.14 7.93
C ARG A 130 18.18 -0.65 7.73
N LYS A 131 19.23 0.03 7.26
CA LYS A 131 20.58 -0.55 7.18
C LYS A 131 20.95 -1.02 8.59
N LYS A 132 21.18 -2.33 8.73
CA LYS A 132 21.79 -2.91 9.92
C LYS A 132 23.27 -2.53 9.96
#